data_AF-A0A4R3HBP4-F1
#
_entry.id   AF-A0A4R3HBP4-F1
#
_cell.length_a   1.000
_cell.length_b   1.000
_cell.length_c   1.000
_cell.angle_alpha   90.00
_cell.angle_beta   90.00
_cell.angle_gamma   90.00
#
_symmetry.space_group_name_H-M   'P 1'
#
loop_
_entity.id
_entity.type
_entity.pdbx_description
1 polymer ?
#
loop_
_entity_poly.entity_id
_entity_poly.type
_entity_poly.pdbx_seq_one_letter_code
_entity_poly.pdbx_strand_id
1 'polypeptide(L)'
;MDWAQTALQPAFLTGVFWGGYRTPKAQRDAAAVARALELTAQSLAQVDACLADRPFVGGQTLSLADIAIGTHLYRYFELEIERPALSRLQAWYDRLQDRPAYREHVMVPFGELEGRLAF
;
A
#
# COMPACT_ATOMS: atom_id res chain seq x y z
N MET A 1 5.81 13.93 3.22
CA MET A 1 5.35 13.41 1.91
C MET A 1 6.47 12.67 1.21
N ASP A 2 7.68 13.22 1.22
CA ASP A 2 8.89 12.65 0.59
C ASP A 2 9.17 11.19 0.95
N TRP A 3 8.99 10.80 2.22
CA TRP A 3 9.18 9.40 2.63
C TRP A 3 8.23 8.43 1.91
N ALA A 4 6.94 8.78 1.77
CA ALA A 4 5.99 7.94 1.06
C ALA A 4 6.37 7.78 -0.42
N GLN A 5 6.89 8.86 -1.04
CA GLN A 5 7.28 8.86 -2.45
C GLN A 5 8.63 8.19 -2.72
N THR A 6 9.55 8.22 -1.77
CA THR A 6 10.93 7.72 -1.97
C THR A 6 11.19 6.35 -1.36
N ALA A 7 10.39 5.93 -0.37
CA ALA A 7 10.52 4.62 0.27
C ALA A 7 9.35 3.69 -0.10
N LEU A 8 8.12 4.05 0.31
CA LEU A 8 6.96 3.16 0.16
C LEU A 8 6.52 3.00 -1.29
N GLN A 9 6.34 4.09 -2.03
CA GLN A 9 5.80 4.06 -3.38
C GLN A 9 6.68 3.27 -4.36
N PRO A 10 8.02 3.42 -4.41
CA PRO A 10 8.86 2.62 -5.29
C PRO A 10 8.85 1.14 -4.91
N ALA A 11 8.86 0.82 -3.62
CA ALA A 11 8.78 -0.56 -3.15
C ALA A 11 7.43 -1.20 -3.53
N PHE A 12 6.33 -0.57 -3.16
CA PHE A 12 5.00 -1.15 -3.35
C PHE A 12 4.44 -0.92 -4.76
N LEU A 13 4.26 0.34 -5.18
CA LEU A 13 3.53 0.64 -6.42
C LEU A 13 4.33 0.18 -7.65
N THR A 14 5.62 0.45 -7.70
CA THR A 14 6.48 0.03 -8.81
C THR A 14 6.93 -1.42 -8.65
N GLY A 15 7.46 -1.81 -7.50
CA GLY A 15 8.02 -3.15 -7.31
C GLY A 15 6.96 -4.25 -7.25
N VAL A 16 5.95 -4.11 -6.37
CA VAL A 16 4.94 -5.16 -6.13
C VAL A 16 3.77 -5.04 -7.08
N PHE A 17 3.10 -3.89 -7.14
CA PHE A 17 1.89 -3.74 -7.94
C PHE A 17 2.21 -3.75 -9.44
N TRP A 18 3.17 -2.96 -9.91
CA TRP A 18 3.53 -2.99 -11.32
C TRP A 18 4.29 -4.27 -11.69
N GLY A 19 5.38 -4.56 -10.98
CA GLY A 19 6.23 -5.74 -11.25
C GLY A 19 5.54 -7.08 -11.02
N GLY A 20 4.67 -7.18 -10.01
CA GLY A 20 4.03 -8.43 -9.59
C GLY A 20 2.59 -8.60 -10.06
N TYR A 21 1.79 -7.54 -10.18
CA TYR A 21 0.37 -7.64 -10.58
C TYR A 21 0.13 -7.22 -12.03
N ARG A 22 0.59 -6.04 -12.44
CA ARG A 22 0.40 -5.53 -13.82
C ARG A 22 1.27 -6.20 -14.86
N THR A 23 2.44 -6.72 -14.50
CA THR A 23 3.31 -7.39 -15.45
C THR A 23 2.75 -8.78 -15.79
N PRO A 24 2.64 -9.17 -17.08
CA PRO A 24 2.24 -10.52 -17.47
C PRO A 24 3.08 -11.58 -16.75
N LYS A 25 2.46 -12.67 -16.29
CA LYS A 25 3.13 -13.69 -15.46
C LYS A 25 4.45 -14.20 -16.05
N ALA A 26 4.51 -14.38 -17.37
CA ALA A 26 5.70 -14.85 -18.09
C ALA A 26 6.87 -13.83 -18.11
N GLN A 27 6.62 -12.56 -17.77
CA GLN A 27 7.59 -11.46 -17.82
C GLN A 27 7.97 -10.96 -16.42
N ARG A 28 7.39 -11.52 -15.35
CA ARG A 28 7.65 -11.09 -13.97
C ARG A 28 9.05 -11.53 -13.54
N ASP A 29 9.82 -10.60 -13.00
CA ASP A 29 11.04 -10.93 -12.24
C ASP A 29 10.65 -11.27 -10.80
N ALA A 30 10.54 -12.56 -10.49
CA ALA A 30 10.15 -13.05 -9.18
C ALA A 30 11.09 -12.59 -8.06
N ALA A 31 12.40 -12.48 -8.32
CA ALA A 31 13.37 -12.06 -7.33
C ALA A 31 13.28 -10.55 -7.06
N ALA A 32 12.99 -9.73 -8.08
CA ALA A 32 12.71 -8.31 -7.89
C ALA A 32 11.41 -8.08 -7.10
N VAL A 33 10.34 -8.82 -7.42
CA VAL A 33 9.06 -8.71 -6.70
C VAL A 33 9.20 -9.14 -5.23
N ALA A 34 9.93 -10.23 -4.95
CA ALA A 34 10.18 -10.68 -3.57
C ALA A 34 10.92 -9.61 -2.75
N ARG A 35 11.99 -9.03 -3.29
CA ARG A 35 12.71 -7.91 -2.63
C ARG A 35 11.81 -6.69 -2.41
N ALA A 36 10.97 -6.37 -3.38
CA ALA A 36 10.02 -5.27 -3.26
C ALA A 36 8.95 -5.51 -2.18
N LEU A 37 8.48 -6.76 -2.03
CA LEU A 37 7.58 -7.17 -0.95
C LEU A 37 8.24 -7.01 0.41
N GLU A 38 9.49 -7.44 0.59
CA GLU A 38 10.24 -7.26 1.83
C GLU A 38 10.39 -5.77 2.21
N LEU A 39 10.77 -4.92 1.25
CA LEU A 39 10.89 -3.47 1.47
C LEU A 39 9.54 -2.80 1.78
N THR A 40 8.47 -3.28 1.14
CA THR A 40 7.10 -2.83 1.43
C THR A 40 6.73 -3.20 2.87
N ALA A 41 6.96 -4.44 3.28
CA ALA A 41 6.67 -4.92 4.63
C ALA A 41 7.45 -4.13 5.69
N GLN A 42 8.74 -3.86 5.47
CA GLN A 42 9.57 -3.04 6.35
C GLN A 42 9.02 -1.60 6.47
N SER A 43 8.65 -0.99 5.35
CA SER A 43 8.07 0.37 5.34
C SER A 43 6.75 0.43 6.09
N LEU A 44 5.87 -0.56 5.88
CA LEU A 44 4.57 -0.61 6.56
C LEU A 44 4.69 -0.97 8.05
N ALA A 45 5.72 -1.72 8.46
CA ALA A 45 6.01 -1.96 9.87
C ALA A 45 6.42 -0.66 10.59
N GLN A 46 7.15 0.25 9.93
CA GLN A 46 7.43 1.57 10.49
C GLN A 46 6.15 2.39 10.69
N VAL A 47 5.22 2.32 9.73
CA VAL A 47 3.91 2.96 9.86
C VAL A 47 3.09 2.36 11.01
N ASP A 48 3.05 1.02 11.14
CA ASP A 48 2.38 0.34 12.26
C ASP A 48 2.93 0.83 13.61
N ALA A 49 4.26 0.94 13.74
CA ALA A 49 4.90 1.44 14.95
C ALA A 49 4.54 2.91 15.23
N CYS A 50 4.47 3.77 14.21
CA CYS A 50 4.03 5.15 14.37
C CYS A 50 2.57 5.27 14.85
N LEU A 51 1.74 4.26 14.59
CA LEU A 51 0.33 4.22 14.98
C LEU A 51 0.12 3.66 16.41
N ALA A 52 1.19 3.45 17.18
CA ALA A 52 1.11 2.88 18.54
C ALA A 52 0.35 3.74 19.54
N ASP A 53 0.49 5.06 19.44
CA ASP A 53 -0.05 6.05 20.38
C ASP A 53 -1.03 7.04 19.73
N ARG A 54 -1.34 6.84 18.45
CA ARG A 54 -2.12 7.79 17.65
C ARG A 54 -2.99 7.07 16.62
N PRO A 55 -4.20 7.59 16.34
CA PRO A 55 -5.05 7.02 15.33
C PRO A 55 -4.49 7.27 13.91
N PHE A 56 -3.94 8.43 13.62
CA PHE A 56 -3.48 8.78 12.27
C PHE A 56 -1.97 9.00 12.26
N VAL A 57 -1.32 8.81 11.11
CA VAL A 57 0.14 8.98 10.99
C VAL A 57 0.55 10.39 11.43
N GLY A 58 -0.29 11.39 11.10
CA GLY A 58 -0.11 12.78 11.51
C GLY A 58 -0.51 13.13 12.95
N GLY A 59 -1.08 12.19 13.72
CA GLY A 59 -1.52 12.42 15.11
C GLY A 59 -2.97 12.06 15.37
N GLN A 60 -3.71 12.95 16.03
CA GLN A 60 -5.08 12.68 16.51
C GLN A 60 -6.15 12.82 15.41
N THR A 61 -5.84 13.52 14.32
CA THR A 61 -6.76 13.76 13.20
C THR A 61 -6.12 13.38 11.88
N LEU A 62 -6.96 13.09 10.87
CA LEU A 62 -6.49 12.79 9.52
C LEU A 62 -5.64 13.94 8.99
N SER A 63 -4.51 13.59 8.39
CA SER A 63 -3.56 14.55 7.84
C SER A 63 -3.19 14.22 6.39
N LEU A 64 -2.42 15.11 5.77
CA LEU A 64 -1.84 14.87 4.44
C LEU A 64 -0.90 13.65 4.42
N ALA A 65 -0.26 13.33 5.55
CA ALA A 65 0.57 12.11 5.64
C ALA A 65 -0.28 10.85 5.45
N ASP A 66 -1.49 10.83 6.00
CA ASP A 66 -2.40 9.70 5.86
C ASP A 66 -2.88 9.53 4.41
N ILE A 67 -3.10 10.63 3.69
CA ILE A 67 -3.47 10.59 2.27
C ILE A 67 -2.29 10.06 1.44
N ALA A 68 -1.08 10.58 1.68
CA ALA A 68 0.11 10.20 0.92
C ALA A 68 0.46 8.70 1.06
N ILE A 69 0.25 8.13 2.24
CA ILE A 69 0.53 6.71 2.52
C ILE A 69 -0.70 5.85 2.20
N GLY A 70 -1.86 6.22 2.73
CA GLY A 70 -3.09 5.43 2.74
C GLY A 70 -3.68 5.14 1.36
N THR A 71 -3.37 5.95 0.34
CA THR A 71 -3.78 5.72 -1.06
C THR A 71 -3.21 4.44 -1.67
N HIS A 72 -2.14 3.89 -1.10
CA HIS A 72 -1.54 2.63 -1.54
C HIS A 72 -2.24 1.41 -0.93
N LEU A 73 -2.90 1.58 0.23
CA LEU A 73 -3.31 0.46 1.08
C LEU A 73 -4.43 -0.38 0.49
N TYR A 74 -5.38 0.21 -0.24
CA TYR A 74 -6.44 -0.58 -0.88
C TYR A 74 -5.85 -1.67 -1.79
N ARG A 75 -4.92 -1.30 -2.68
CA ARG A 75 -4.23 -2.29 -3.52
C ARG A 75 -3.44 -3.29 -2.68
N TYR A 76 -2.75 -2.82 -1.65
CA TYR A 76 -1.94 -3.71 -0.80
C TYR A 76 -2.77 -4.77 -0.07
N PHE A 77 -3.96 -4.41 0.42
CA PHE A 77 -4.87 -5.32 1.13
C PHE A 77 -5.70 -6.21 0.18
N GLU A 78 -5.98 -5.77 -1.04
CA GLU A 78 -6.75 -6.55 -2.02
C GLU A 78 -5.87 -7.51 -2.86
N LEU A 79 -4.55 -7.34 -2.90
CA LEU A 79 -3.66 -8.28 -3.57
C LEU A 79 -3.51 -9.60 -2.79
N GLU A 80 -3.45 -10.71 -3.53
CA GLU A 80 -3.07 -12.03 -3.01
C GLU A 80 -1.55 -12.12 -2.80
N ILE A 81 -1.07 -11.52 -1.71
CA ILE A 81 0.34 -11.53 -1.29
C ILE A 81 0.45 -11.93 0.18
N GLU A 82 1.59 -12.51 0.55
CA GLU A 82 1.92 -12.73 1.96
C GLU A 82 2.18 -11.38 2.65
N ARG A 83 1.62 -11.22 3.85
CA ARG A 83 1.69 -9.96 4.62
C ARG A 83 2.02 -10.25 6.08
N PRO A 84 2.91 -9.48 6.72
CA PRO A 84 3.09 -9.56 8.16
C PRO A 84 1.81 -9.09 8.90
N ALA A 85 1.60 -9.62 10.10
CA ALA A 85 0.50 -9.19 10.96
C ALA A 85 0.80 -7.81 11.57
N LEU A 86 0.24 -6.77 10.96
CA LEU A 86 0.39 -5.37 11.39
C LEU A 86 -0.97 -4.83 11.88
N SER A 87 -1.30 -5.14 13.13
CA SER A 87 -2.64 -4.88 13.69
C SER A 87 -3.04 -3.40 13.73
N ARG A 88 -2.09 -2.48 13.93
CA ARG A 88 -2.38 -1.04 13.98
C ARG A 88 -2.51 -0.46 12.59
N LEU A 89 -1.72 -0.96 11.65
CA LEU A 89 -1.89 -0.67 10.23
C LEU A 89 -3.28 -1.09 9.75
N GLN A 90 -3.74 -2.31 10.12
CA GLN A 90 -5.09 -2.78 9.79
C GLN A 90 -6.15 -1.87 10.40
N ALA A 91 -6.09 -1.59 11.71
CA ALA A 91 -7.05 -0.70 12.36
C ALA A 91 -7.04 0.73 11.80
N TRP A 92 -5.90 1.21 11.28
CA TRP A 92 -5.81 2.47 10.56
C TRP A 92 -6.45 2.39 9.18
N TYR A 93 -6.20 1.31 8.43
CA TYR A 93 -6.85 1.07 7.16
C TYR A 93 -8.37 1.00 7.27
N ASP A 94 -8.90 0.27 8.26
CA ASP A 94 -10.35 0.18 8.52
C ASP A 94 -10.96 1.58 8.72
N ARG A 95 -10.30 2.44 9.50
CA ARG A 95 -10.72 3.83 9.72
C ARG A 95 -10.64 4.70 8.46
N LEU A 96 -9.73 4.40 7.53
CA LEU A 96 -9.72 5.05 6.22
C LEU A 96 -10.93 4.59 5.39
N GLN A 97 -11.25 3.29 5.40
CA GLN A 97 -12.39 2.71 4.68
C GLN A 97 -13.74 3.24 5.17
N ASP A 98 -13.86 3.65 6.45
CA ASP A 98 -15.06 4.31 6.98
C ASP A 98 -15.39 5.65 6.30
N ARG A 99 -14.43 6.26 5.60
CA ARG A 99 -14.59 7.59 4.99
C ARG A 99 -15.20 7.50 3.58
N PRO A 100 -16.32 8.19 3.28
CA PRO A 100 -16.92 8.18 1.94
C PRO A 100 -15.94 8.54 0.82
N ALA A 101 -15.13 9.59 0.99
CA ALA A 101 -14.16 10.03 -0.01
C ALA A 101 -13.03 9.00 -0.26
N TYR A 102 -12.65 8.22 0.75
CA TYR A 102 -11.66 7.16 0.57
C TYR A 102 -12.25 6.00 -0.24
N ARG A 103 -13.49 5.61 0.07
CA ARG A 103 -14.22 4.60 -0.72
C ARG A 103 -14.38 5.03 -2.18
N GLU A 104 -14.77 6.28 -2.40
CA GLU A 104 -15.04 6.82 -3.73
C GLU A 104 -13.77 6.93 -4.59
N HIS A 105 -12.66 7.41 -4.02
CA HIS A 105 -11.48 7.77 -4.82
C HIS A 105 -10.29 6.81 -4.70
N VAL A 106 -10.25 5.95 -3.66
CA VAL A 106 -9.12 5.03 -3.42
C VAL A 106 -9.53 3.58 -3.59
N MET A 107 -10.71 3.19 -3.11
CA MET A 107 -11.23 1.81 -3.19
C MET A 107 -11.86 1.51 -4.56
N VAL A 108 -11.16 1.89 -5.62
CA VAL A 108 -11.60 1.68 -7.00
C VAL A 108 -11.06 0.33 -7.48
N PRO A 109 -11.93 -0.59 -7.97
CA PRO A 109 -11.50 -1.87 -8.52
C PRO A 109 -10.39 -1.72 -9.57
N PHE A 110 -9.39 -2.59 -9.50
CA PHE A 110 -8.23 -2.55 -10.40
C PHE A 110 -8.00 -3.87 -11.13
N GLY A 111 -9.01 -4.74 -11.15
CA GLY A 111 -8.99 -6.05 -11.83
C GLY A 111 -8.54 -5.96 -13.30
N GLU A 112 -9.00 -4.92 -13.99
CA GLU A 112 -8.67 -4.70 -15.41
C GLU A 112 -7.18 -4.45 -15.71
N LEU A 113 -6.38 -4.17 -14.68
CA LEU A 113 -4.94 -3.91 -14.82
C LEU A 113 -4.08 -5.18 -14.71
N GLU A 114 -4.66 -6.33 -14.34
CA GLU A 114 -3.91 -7.56 -14.14
C GLU A 114 -3.20 -8.01 -15.42
N GLY A 115 -1.88 -8.21 -15.35
CA GLY A 115 -1.09 -8.63 -16.50
C GLY A 115 -1.09 -7.63 -17.67
N ARG A 116 -1.51 -6.37 -17.46
CA ARG A 116 -1.49 -5.30 -18.47
C ARG A 116 -0.52 -4.17 -18.10
N LEU A 117 0.47 -3.98 -18.98
CA LEU A 117 1.46 -2.90 -18.89
C LEU A 117 0.97 -1.58 -19.48
N ALA A 118 -0.01 -1.62 -20.40
CA ALA A 118 -0.64 -0.43 -20.98
C ALA A 118 -1.82 0.07 -20.10
N PHE A 119 -2.15 1.35 -20.23
CA PHE A 119 -3.34 1.98 -19.64
C PHE A 119 -4.55 1.80 -20.55
#